data_AF-A0A521R861-F1
#
_entry.id   AF-A0A521R861-F1
#
_cell.length_a   1.000
_cell.length_b   1.000
_cell.length_c   1.000
_cell.angle_alpha   90.00
_cell.angle_beta   90.00
_cell.angle_gamma   90.00
#
_symmetry.space_group_name_H-M   'P 1'
#
loop_
_entity.id
_entity.type
_entity.pdbx_description
1 polymer ?
#
loop_
_entity_poly.entity_id
_entity_poly.type
_entity_poly.pdbx_seq_one_letter_code
_entity_poly.pdbx_strand_id
1 'polypeptide(L)'
;MGFSVRTVSREFSPAEAAAITGVSTALQRDWRRRKIVQGEPNSEGKWTRWSLTDIISLSVMKLFSDAGMEVSSTTTIAGMALMPTMSALALIDEAVEFDGDDIGETEKERVRSATVRTTHPSHTAGRFLASFGRGEYDVCRTDDLATLEARLDEEVRPIVAVVDCYNLARLIVEKAGGPVIRYEVKADK
;
A
#
# COMPACT_ATOMS: atom_id res chain seq x y z
N MET A 1 -23.87 -18.76 10.82
CA MET A 1 -24.54 -17.44 10.64
C MET A 1 -23.72 -16.70 9.60
N GLY A 2 -24.35 -16.22 8.53
CA GLY A 2 -23.65 -15.49 7.46
C GLY A 2 -23.48 -14.02 7.83
N PHE A 3 -22.49 -13.36 7.23
CA PHE A 3 -22.33 -11.90 7.31
C PHE A 3 -21.70 -11.39 6.03
N SER A 4 -22.00 -10.13 5.70
CA SER A 4 -21.37 -9.38 4.63
C SER A 4 -20.40 -8.35 5.21
N VAL A 5 -19.32 -8.09 4.48
CA VAL A 5 -18.33 -7.08 4.84
C VAL A 5 -18.10 -6.15 3.68
N ARG A 6 -18.12 -4.85 3.96
CA ARG A 6 -17.65 -3.81 3.03
C ARG A 6 -16.37 -3.20 3.57
N THR A 7 -15.34 -3.18 2.73
CA THR A 7 -14.07 -2.50 3.04
C THR A 7 -14.15 -1.05 2.61
N VAL A 8 -13.87 -0.13 3.52
CA VAL A 8 -13.80 1.31 3.28
C VAL A 8 -12.39 1.78 3.63
N SER A 9 -11.69 2.38 2.67
CA SER A 9 -10.39 3.00 2.90
C SER A 9 -10.55 4.46 3.28
N ARG A 10 -9.72 4.94 4.22
CA ARG A 10 -9.68 6.35 4.59
C ARG A 10 -9.17 7.20 3.43
N GLU A 11 -9.80 8.35 3.23
CA GLU A 11 -9.30 9.41 2.35
C GLU A 11 -8.53 10.47 3.14
N PHE A 12 -7.51 11.03 2.51
CA PHE A 12 -6.61 11.99 3.12
C PHE A 12 -6.64 13.32 2.38
N SER A 13 -6.61 14.42 3.14
CA SER A 13 -6.37 15.75 2.58
C SER A 13 -4.93 15.88 2.06
N PRO A 14 -4.61 16.90 1.24
CA PRO A 14 -3.24 17.15 0.79
C PRO A 14 -2.25 17.38 1.96
N ALA A 15 -2.72 17.98 3.05
CA ALA A 15 -1.91 18.23 4.24
C ALA A 15 -1.60 16.93 5.01
N GLU A 16 -2.61 16.07 5.22
CA GLU A 16 -2.42 14.74 5.81
C GLU A 16 -1.50 13.88 4.93
N ALA A 17 -1.73 13.87 3.61
CA ALA A 17 -0.87 13.17 2.67
C ALA A 17 0.58 13.66 2.75
N ALA A 18 0.81 14.97 2.90
CA ALA A 18 2.15 15.51 3.07
C ALA A 18 2.80 15.06 4.39
N ALA A 19 2.04 15.04 5.48
CA ALA A 19 2.52 14.59 6.79
C ALA A 19 2.91 13.10 6.76
N ILE A 20 2.08 12.25 6.13
CA ILE A 20 2.30 10.81 6.04
C ILE A 20 3.49 10.50 5.11
N THR A 21 3.40 10.96 3.86
CA THR A 21 4.30 10.56 2.78
C THR A 21 5.62 11.33 2.76
N GLY A 22 5.65 12.52 3.39
CA GLY A 22 6.77 13.47 3.24
C GLY A 22 6.80 14.21 1.89
N VAL A 23 5.84 13.96 0.99
CA VAL A 23 5.71 14.69 -0.28
C VAL A 23 4.95 15.99 -0.02
N SER A 24 5.62 17.13 -0.11
CA SER A 24 5.00 18.45 0.12
C SER A 24 3.80 18.69 -0.81
N THR A 25 2.86 19.53 -0.40
CA THR A 25 1.68 19.88 -1.22
C THR A 25 2.08 20.52 -2.56
N ALA A 26 3.22 21.24 -2.60
CA ALA A 26 3.79 21.77 -3.83
C ALA A 26 4.27 20.66 -4.78
N LEU A 27 4.97 19.64 -4.25
CA LEU A 27 5.41 18.48 -5.03
C LEU A 27 4.23 17.61 -5.49
N GLN A 28 3.26 17.37 -4.61
CA GLN A 28 2.00 16.71 -4.95
C GLN A 28 1.32 17.37 -6.16
N ARG A 29 1.20 18.70 -6.14
CA ARG A 29 0.64 19.47 -7.26
C ARG A 29 1.49 19.37 -8.53
N ASP A 30 2.82 19.42 -8.41
CA ASP A 30 3.71 19.29 -9.55
C ASP A 30 3.61 17.90 -10.21
N TRP A 31 3.64 16.83 -9.41
CA TRP A 31 3.50 15.46 -9.91
C TRP A 31 2.13 15.21 -10.55
N ARG A 32 1.04 15.78 -10.00
CA ARG A 32 -0.29 15.75 -10.64
C ARG A 32 -0.32 16.51 -11.96
N ARG A 33 0.25 17.72 -12.01
CA ARG A 33 0.36 18.50 -13.25
C ARG A 33 1.10 17.73 -14.35
N ARG A 34 2.14 16.97 -13.97
CA ARG A 34 2.91 16.11 -14.86
C ARG A 34 2.24 14.77 -15.19
N LYS A 35 1.02 14.52 -14.65
CA LYS A 35 0.26 13.27 -14.81
C LYS A 35 1.00 12.02 -14.30
N ILE A 36 1.91 12.21 -13.35
CA ILE A 36 2.67 11.13 -12.70
C ILE A 36 1.80 10.42 -11.65
N VAL A 37 0.98 11.20 -10.95
CA VAL A 37 -0.04 10.72 -10.01
C VAL A 37 -1.36 11.37 -10.39
N GLN A 38 -2.48 10.65 -10.25
CA GLN A 38 -3.76 11.16 -10.73
C GLN A 38 -4.53 11.89 -9.62
N GLY A 39 -4.62 11.32 -8.40
CA GLY A 39 -5.31 11.92 -7.25
C GLY A 39 -6.77 12.25 -7.57
N GLU A 40 -7.72 11.55 -6.95
CA GLU A 40 -9.12 11.70 -7.33
C GLU A 40 -9.67 13.09 -6.94
N PRO A 41 -10.42 13.76 -7.84
CA PRO A 41 -11.27 14.87 -7.42
C PRO A 41 -12.30 14.34 -6.43
N ASN A 42 -12.56 15.04 -5.33
CA ASN A 42 -13.66 14.64 -4.44
C ASN A 42 -15.00 14.58 -5.18
N SER A 43 -16.00 13.91 -4.60
CA SER A 43 -17.36 13.78 -5.14
C SER A 43 -18.05 15.11 -5.48
N GLU A 44 -17.55 16.24 -4.93
CA GLU A 44 -18.04 17.60 -5.20
C GLU A 44 -17.15 18.41 -6.16
N GLY A 45 -16.07 17.84 -6.70
CA GLY A 45 -15.14 18.48 -7.64
C GLY A 45 -14.33 19.68 -7.09
N LYS A 46 -14.38 19.95 -5.79
CA LYS A 46 -13.82 21.18 -5.16
C LYS A 46 -12.42 21.01 -4.57
N TRP A 47 -12.04 19.83 -4.08
CA TRP A 47 -10.73 19.61 -3.44
C TRP A 47 -10.18 18.21 -3.75
N THR A 48 -8.85 18.10 -3.86
CA THR A 48 -8.17 16.81 -4.11
C THR A 48 -8.15 16.00 -2.83
N ARG A 49 -8.65 14.76 -2.89
CA ARG A 49 -8.50 13.76 -1.85
C ARG A 49 -7.52 12.70 -2.35
N TRP A 50 -6.76 12.15 -1.42
CA TRP A 50 -5.83 11.07 -1.67
C TRP A 50 -6.40 9.81 -1.08
N SER A 51 -6.57 8.79 -1.90
CA SER A 51 -6.95 7.46 -1.44
C SER A 51 -5.78 6.80 -0.70
N LEU A 52 -6.05 5.73 0.03
CA LEU A 52 -4.99 4.94 0.67
C LEU A 52 -3.98 4.37 -0.36
N THR A 53 -4.43 3.98 -1.55
CA THR A 53 -3.54 3.52 -2.63
C THR A 53 -2.64 4.65 -3.15
N ASP A 54 -3.15 5.88 -3.21
CA ASP A 54 -2.32 7.04 -3.51
C ASP A 54 -1.27 7.29 -2.42
N ILE A 55 -1.62 7.17 -1.14
CA ILE A 55 -0.69 7.34 -0.02
C ILE A 55 0.45 6.32 -0.10
N ILE A 56 0.15 5.06 -0.38
CA ILE A 56 1.17 4.02 -0.58
C ILE A 56 2.08 4.42 -1.75
N SER A 57 1.49 4.79 -2.89
CA SER A 57 2.24 5.15 -4.08
C SER A 57 3.16 6.35 -3.84
N LEU A 58 2.63 7.43 -3.27
CA LEU A 58 3.41 8.63 -2.94
C LEU A 58 4.55 8.34 -1.98
N SER A 59 4.33 7.47 -0.99
CA SER A 59 5.37 7.09 -0.02
C SER A 59 6.51 6.31 -0.70
N VAL A 60 6.17 5.34 -1.57
CA VAL A 60 7.18 4.58 -2.33
C VAL A 60 7.95 5.49 -3.28
N MET A 61 7.25 6.36 -4.01
CA MET A 61 7.86 7.31 -4.93
C MET A 61 8.77 8.31 -4.20
N LYS A 62 8.39 8.73 -2.98
CA LYS A 62 9.24 9.58 -2.14
C LYS A 62 10.51 8.88 -1.70
N LEU A 63 10.41 7.63 -1.23
CA LEU A 63 11.58 6.83 -0.84
C LEU A 63 12.60 6.76 -1.97
N PHE A 64 12.14 6.52 -3.21
CA PHE A 64 13.03 6.47 -4.37
C PHE A 64 13.54 7.83 -4.80
N SER A 65 12.70 8.87 -4.75
CA SER A 65 13.14 10.24 -5.01
C SER A 65 14.25 10.67 -4.07
N ASP A 66 14.17 10.30 -2.79
CA ASP A 66 15.19 10.60 -1.78
C ASP A 66 16.49 9.82 -2.02
N ALA A 67 16.38 8.63 -2.61
CA ALA A 67 17.52 7.84 -3.07
C ALA A 67 18.11 8.34 -4.40
N GLY A 68 17.61 9.45 -4.95
CA GLY A 68 18.12 10.07 -6.18
C GLY A 68 17.55 9.48 -7.48
N MET A 69 16.51 8.65 -7.41
CA MET A 69 15.84 8.12 -8.60
C MET A 69 14.84 9.11 -9.18
N GLU A 70 14.72 9.11 -10.51
CA GLU A 70 13.70 9.91 -11.19
C GLU A 70 12.30 9.35 -10.89
N VAL A 71 11.43 10.19 -10.31
CA VAL A 71 10.08 9.82 -9.86
C VAL A 71 9.24 9.17 -10.97
N SER A 72 9.34 9.63 -12.22
CA SER A 72 8.62 9.06 -13.37
C SER A 72 8.94 7.58 -13.60
N SER A 73 10.15 7.15 -13.25
CA SER A 73 10.63 5.76 -13.39
C SER A 73 10.22 4.87 -12.21
N THR A 74 9.60 5.44 -11.17
CA THR A 74 9.25 4.72 -9.93
C THR A 74 7.78 4.35 -9.83
N THR A 75 6.95 4.80 -10.79
CA THR A 75 5.51 4.56 -10.83
C THR A 75 5.16 3.08 -10.93
N THR A 76 5.90 2.31 -11.74
CA THR A 76 5.76 0.85 -11.82
C THR A 76 6.02 0.18 -10.48
N ILE A 77 7.12 0.54 -9.81
CA ILE A 77 7.48 -0.05 -8.51
C ILE A 77 6.44 0.32 -7.45
N ALA A 78 5.98 1.58 -7.44
CA ALA A 78 4.91 2.04 -6.57
C ALA A 78 3.62 1.24 -6.77
N GLY A 79 3.20 1.01 -8.02
CA GLY A 79 2.05 0.16 -8.35
C GLY A 79 2.22 -1.29 -7.88
N MET A 80 3.43 -1.86 -8.04
CA MET A 80 3.72 -3.22 -7.61
C MET A 80 3.79 -3.38 -6.08
N ALA A 81 4.09 -2.30 -5.35
CA ALA A 81 4.12 -2.26 -3.90
C ALA A 81 2.72 -2.13 -3.26
N LEU A 82 1.69 -1.77 -4.03
CA LEU A 82 0.33 -1.59 -3.51
C LEU A 82 -0.18 -2.83 -2.79
N MET A 83 -0.16 -3.98 -3.47
CA MET A 83 -0.72 -5.22 -2.94
C MET A 83 -0.01 -5.70 -1.66
N PRO A 84 1.34 -5.86 -1.61
CA PRO A 84 2.02 -6.25 -0.38
C PRO A 84 1.80 -5.25 0.76
N THR A 85 1.79 -3.94 0.47
CA THR A 85 1.57 -2.92 1.50
C THR A 85 0.13 -2.95 2.03
N MET A 86 -0.86 -3.12 1.16
CA MET A 86 -2.26 -3.30 1.56
C MET A 86 -2.46 -4.57 2.39
N SER A 87 -1.80 -5.66 2.02
CA SER A 87 -1.82 -6.91 2.80
C SER A 87 -1.23 -6.69 4.20
N ALA A 88 -0.12 -5.96 4.29
CA ALA A 88 0.50 -5.63 5.57
C ALA A 88 -0.40 -4.73 6.43
N LEU A 89 -1.04 -3.71 5.83
CA LEU A 89 -1.99 -2.83 6.53
C LEU A 89 -3.17 -3.62 7.13
N ALA A 90 -3.72 -4.59 6.40
CA ALA A 90 -4.84 -5.40 6.90
C ALA A 90 -4.48 -6.26 8.13
N LEU A 91 -3.19 -6.53 8.36
CA LEU A 91 -2.69 -7.34 9.47
C LEU A 91 -2.17 -6.50 10.66
N ILE A 92 -2.11 -5.17 10.52
CA ILE A 92 -1.74 -4.27 11.60
C ILE A 92 -3.01 -3.87 12.36
N ASP A 93 -3.09 -4.22 13.65
CA ASP A 93 -4.28 -3.97 14.47
C ASP A 93 -4.68 -2.50 14.47
N GLU A 94 -3.71 -1.59 14.62
CA GLU A 94 -3.95 -0.14 14.69
C GLU A 94 -4.37 0.47 13.34
N ALA A 95 -4.17 -0.26 12.24
CA ALA A 95 -4.55 0.18 10.91
C ALA A 95 -6.03 -0.07 10.60
N VAL A 96 -6.68 -0.93 11.38
CA VAL A 96 -7.99 -1.51 11.09
C VAL A 96 -8.99 -1.19 12.17
N GLU A 97 -10.18 -0.76 11.77
CA GLU A 97 -11.35 -0.71 12.64
C GLU A 97 -12.50 -1.57 12.07
N PHE A 98 -13.27 -2.19 12.95
CA PHE A 98 -14.51 -2.88 12.62
C PHE A 98 -15.70 -2.05 13.10
N ASP A 99 -16.68 -1.86 12.24
CA ASP A 99 -17.91 -1.12 12.53
C ASP A 99 -19.13 -1.96 12.14
N GLY A 100 -20.24 -1.82 12.86
CA GLY A 100 -21.47 -2.60 12.65
C GLY A 100 -21.66 -3.79 13.59
N ASP A 101 -22.15 -4.90 13.05
CA ASP A 101 -22.50 -6.09 13.84
C ASP A 101 -21.27 -6.79 14.44
N ASP A 102 -21.38 -7.24 15.68
CA ASP A 102 -20.27 -7.92 16.37
C ASP A 102 -20.04 -9.32 15.80
N ILE A 103 -18.77 -9.61 15.52
CA ILE A 103 -18.30 -10.89 15.00
C ILE A 103 -17.12 -11.36 15.84
N GLY A 104 -16.95 -12.67 15.97
CA GLY A 104 -15.87 -13.25 16.76
C GLY A 104 -14.48 -12.88 16.22
N GLU A 105 -13.46 -12.99 17.06
CA GLU A 105 -12.07 -12.72 16.67
C GLU A 105 -11.59 -13.61 15.50
N THR A 106 -12.07 -14.86 15.45
CA THR A 106 -11.80 -15.77 14.33
C THR A 106 -12.36 -15.23 13.01
N GLU A 107 -13.58 -14.66 13.04
CA GLU A 107 -14.18 -14.03 11.87
C GLU A 107 -13.46 -12.75 11.47
N LYS A 108 -13.04 -11.91 12.42
CA LYS A 108 -12.24 -10.70 12.15
C LYS A 108 -10.92 -11.03 11.47
N GLU A 109 -10.21 -12.05 11.96
CA GLU A 109 -8.96 -12.50 11.35
C GLU A 109 -9.17 -13.01 9.91
N ARG A 110 -10.27 -13.73 9.68
CA ARG A 110 -10.66 -14.18 8.33
C ARG A 110 -10.95 -13.01 7.39
N VAL A 111 -11.59 -11.94 7.89
CA VAL A 111 -11.86 -10.72 7.12
C VAL A 111 -10.55 -10.02 6.74
N ARG A 112 -9.65 -9.82 7.70
CA ARG A 112 -8.32 -9.23 7.48
C ARG A 112 -7.53 -9.98 6.42
N SER A 113 -7.42 -11.30 6.58
CA SER A 113 -6.73 -12.19 5.64
C SER A 113 -7.38 -12.26 4.26
N ALA A 114 -8.68 -11.97 4.13
CA ALA A 114 -9.37 -11.99 2.84
C ALA A 114 -9.15 -10.72 2.00
N THR A 115 -8.58 -9.66 2.58
CA THR A 115 -8.38 -8.34 1.93
C THR A 115 -7.51 -8.45 0.68
N VAL A 116 -6.56 -9.39 0.68
CA VAL A 116 -5.65 -9.60 -0.43
C VAL A 116 -5.63 -11.09 -0.76
N ARG A 117 -6.09 -11.44 -1.98
CA ARG A 117 -6.02 -12.79 -2.51
C ARG A 117 -5.07 -12.84 -3.69
N THR A 118 -4.12 -13.74 -3.63
CA THR A 118 -3.32 -14.12 -4.79
C THR A 118 -4.08 -15.15 -5.62
N THR A 119 -3.72 -15.28 -6.89
CA THR A 119 -4.35 -16.24 -7.80
C THR A 119 -3.96 -17.69 -7.51
N HIS A 120 -2.93 -17.93 -6.69
CA HIS A 120 -2.42 -19.25 -6.36
C HIS A 120 -2.16 -19.39 -4.85
N PRO A 121 -2.57 -20.50 -4.19
CA PRO A 121 -2.46 -20.66 -2.73
C PRO A 121 -1.03 -20.59 -2.17
N SER A 122 -0.01 -20.90 -2.98
CA SER A 122 1.39 -20.78 -2.58
C SER A 122 1.98 -19.38 -2.76
N HIS A 123 1.23 -18.45 -3.38
CA HIS A 123 1.68 -17.07 -3.54
C HIS A 123 1.29 -16.28 -2.30
N THR A 124 2.28 -15.74 -1.61
CA THR A 124 2.06 -14.75 -0.56
C THR A 124 2.02 -13.36 -1.18
N ALA A 125 1.48 -12.39 -0.43
CA ALA A 125 1.60 -10.99 -0.81
C ALA A 125 3.08 -10.54 -0.83
N GLY A 126 3.94 -11.21 -0.06
CA GLY A 126 5.33 -10.84 0.16
C GLY A 126 5.45 -9.68 1.15
N ARG A 127 6.50 -9.70 1.96
CA ARG A 127 6.89 -8.56 2.80
C ARG A 127 7.73 -7.56 2.03
N PHE A 128 8.64 -8.06 1.21
CA PHE A 128 9.59 -7.26 0.45
C PHE A 128 9.22 -7.29 -1.03
N LEU A 129 9.26 -6.12 -1.66
CA LEU A 129 9.25 -5.98 -3.11
C LEU A 129 10.65 -5.60 -3.57
N ALA A 130 11.30 -6.47 -4.33
CA ALA A 130 12.56 -6.16 -5.00
C ALA A 130 12.29 -5.77 -6.45
N SER A 131 13.07 -4.82 -6.96
CA SER A 131 13.08 -4.41 -8.36
C SER A 131 14.49 -4.49 -8.93
N PHE A 132 14.60 -5.08 -10.11
CA PHE A 132 15.83 -5.34 -10.87
C PHE A 132 15.94 -4.44 -12.11
N GLY A 133 14.93 -3.60 -12.36
CA GLY A 133 14.80 -2.88 -13.62
C GLY A 133 13.58 -1.95 -13.65
N ARG A 134 13.29 -1.40 -14.82
CA ARG A 134 12.20 -0.43 -15.01
C ARG A 134 10.86 -1.08 -15.42
N GLY A 135 10.88 -2.36 -15.79
CA GLY A 135 9.71 -3.09 -16.26
C GLY A 135 8.91 -3.76 -15.13
N GLU A 136 7.63 -4.01 -15.39
CA GLU A 136 6.74 -4.76 -14.49
C GLU A 136 7.14 -6.23 -14.32
N TYR A 137 7.94 -6.76 -15.25
CA TYR A 137 8.50 -8.12 -15.19
C TYR A 137 9.86 -8.15 -14.46
N ASP A 138 10.41 -7.00 -14.10
CA ASP A 138 11.68 -6.89 -13.37
C ASP A 138 11.45 -6.66 -11.86
N VAL A 139 10.40 -7.27 -11.30
CA VAL A 139 10.14 -7.23 -9.86
C VAL A 139 9.88 -8.63 -9.30
N CYS A 140 10.24 -8.85 -8.05
CA CYS A 140 9.84 -10.04 -7.32
C CYS A 140 9.36 -9.67 -5.91
N ARG A 141 8.47 -10.51 -5.38
CA ARG A 141 7.98 -10.43 -4.00
C ARG A 141 8.55 -11.60 -3.21
N THR A 142 8.91 -11.33 -1.97
CA THR A 142 9.50 -12.32 -1.05
C THR A 142 9.10 -12.01 0.38
N ASP A 143 9.00 -13.03 1.21
CA ASP A 143 8.65 -12.88 2.63
C ASP A 143 9.87 -12.49 3.48
N ASP A 144 11.08 -12.85 3.02
CA ASP A 144 12.33 -12.55 3.71
C ASP A 144 13.47 -12.19 2.72
N LEU A 145 14.51 -11.56 3.26
CA LEU A 145 15.68 -11.11 2.49
C LEU A 145 16.65 -12.24 2.13
N ALA A 146 16.66 -13.37 2.84
CA ALA A 146 17.54 -14.49 2.51
C ALA A 146 17.07 -15.20 1.24
N THR A 147 15.76 -15.34 1.06
CA THR A 147 15.13 -15.80 -0.18
C THR A 147 15.41 -14.84 -1.35
N LEU A 148 15.50 -13.53 -1.09
CA LEU A 148 15.93 -12.56 -2.10
C LEU A 148 17.38 -12.78 -2.50
N GLU A 149 18.28 -12.88 -1.51
CA GLU A 149 19.72 -13.09 -1.69
C GLU A 149 20.00 -14.34 -2.53
N ALA A 150 19.37 -15.47 -2.19
CA ALA A 150 19.53 -16.71 -2.94
C ALA A 150 19.15 -16.56 -4.44
N ARG A 151 18.13 -15.76 -4.76
CA ARG A 151 17.75 -15.48 -6.15
C ARG A 151 18.77 -14.60 -6.89
N LEU A 152 19.43 -13.68 -6.19
CA LEU A 152 20.46 -12.83 -6.80
C LEU A 152 21.68 -13.62 -7.22
N ASP A 153 22.08 -14.58 -6.38
CA ASP A 153 23.20 -15.46 -6.64
C ASP A 153 22.97 -16.30 -7.91
N GLU A 154 21.72 -16.68 -8.19
CA GLU A 154 21.34 -17.45 -9.37
C GLU A 154 21.23 -16.59 -10.65
N GLU A 155 20.66 -15.38 -10.57
CA GLU A 155 20.33 -14.59 -11.76
C GLU A 155 21.36 -13.51 -12.15
N VAL A 156 22.37 -13.21 -11.29
CA VAL A 156 23.40 -12.19 -11.50
C VAL A 156 22.80 -10.85 -11.98
N ARG A 157 21.72 -10.40 -11.35
CA ARG A 157 21.09 -9.11 -11.64
C ARG A 157 21.45 -8.08 -10.56
N PRO A 158 21.87 -6.86 -10.93
CA PRO A 158 21.99 -5.79 -9.94
C PRO A 158 20.59 -5.44 -9.41
N ILE A 159 20.40 -5.50 -8.08
CA ILE A 159 19.21 -4.93 -7.45
C ILE A 159 19.21 -3.42 -7.68
N VAL A 160 18.09 -2.90 -8.18
CA VAL A 160 17.86 -1.46 -8.27
C VAL A 160 17.23 -0.94 -6.98
N ALA A 161 16.35 -1.73 -6.37
CA ALA A 161 15.59 -1.31 -5.20
C ALA A 161 14.99 -2.47 -4.40
N VAL A 162 14.82 -2.26 -3.08
CA VAL A 162 13.98 -3.09 -2.21
C VAL A 162 13.08 -2.21 -1.37
N VAL A 163 11.79 -2.53 -1.32
CA VAL A 163 10.79 -1.89 -0.44
C VAL A 163 10.35 -2.90 0.62
N ASP A 164 10.53 -2.59 1.90
CA ASP A 164 9.90 -3.32 3.00
C ASP A 164 8.46 -2.81 3.17
N CYS A 165 7.50 -3.52 2.59
CA CYS A 165 6.10 -3.13 2.57
C CYS A 165 5.44 -3.20 3.95
N TYR A 166 5.95 -4.03 4.86
CA TYR A 166 5.45 -4.07 6.23
C TYR A 166 5.87 -2.84 7.02
N ASN A 167 7.16 -2.47 6.94
CA ASN A 167 7.64 -1.25 7.59
C ASN A 167 7.00 0.01 6.98
N LEU A 168 6.79 0.03 5.65
CA LEU A 168 6.05 1.09 4.99
C LEU A 168 4.62 1.21 5.53
N ALA A 169 3.90 0.09 5.65
CA ALA A 169 2.55 0.05 6.22
C ALA A 169 2.52 0.61 7.65
N ARG A 170 3.46 0.20 8.51
CA ARG A 170 3.58 0.72 9.89
C ARG A 170 3.78 2.24 9.92
N LEU A 171 4.68 2.77 9.10
CA LEU A 171 4.94 4.21 9.01
C LEU A 171 3.71 4.99 8.55
N ILE A 172 2.93 4.43 7.62
CA ILE A 172 1.67 5.03 7.16
C ILE A 172 0.68 5.14 8.32
N VAL A 173 0.47 4.05 9.07
CA VAL A 173 -0.48 3.99 10.19
C VAL A 173 -0.08 4.94 11.30
N GLU A 174 1.20 4.91 11.70
CA GLU A 174 1.75 5.78 12.74
C GLU A 174 1.51 7.25 12.41
N LYS A 175 1.84 7.67 11.19
CA LYS A 175 1.68 9.07 10.77
C LYS A 175 0.24 9.46 10.46
N ALA A 176 -0.61 8.50 10.11
CA ALA A 176 -2.04 8.74 9.92
C ALA A 176 -2.78 8.99 11.24
N GLY A 177 -2.18 8.58 12.37
CA GLY A 177 -2.71 8.82 13.72
C GLY A 177 -3.99 8.05 14.04
N GLY A 178 -4.22 6.92 13.36
CA GLY A 178 -5.43 6.10 13.54
C GLY A 178 -5.67 5.13 12.39
N PRO A 179 -6.82 4.43 12.40
CA PRO A 179 -7.13 3.43 11.39
C PRO A 179 -7.22 4.06 9.99
N VAL A 180 -6.74 3.29 9.01
CA VAL A 180 -6.74 3.65 7.59
C VAL A 180 -7.64 2.73 6.76
N ILE A 181 -8.10 1.62 7.36
CA ILE A 181 -9.08 0.68 6.80
C ILE A 181 -10.20 0.49 7.82
N ARG A 182 -11.45 0.59 7.34
CA ARG A 182 -12.65 0.22 8.10
C ARG A 182 -13.34 -0.96 7.42
N TYR A 183 -13.69 -1.98 8.19
CA TYR A 183 -14.58 -3.05 7.76
C TYR A 183 -15.98 -2.81 8.34
N GLU A 184 -16.93 -2.49 7.47
CA GLU A 184 -18.35 -2.38 7.83
C GLU A 184 -18.99 -3.78 7.75
N VAL A 185 -19.44 -4.31 8.88
CA VAL A 185 -19.97 -5.68 9.04
C VAL A 185 -21.48 -5.65 9.20
N LYS A 186 -22.17 -6.52 8.46
CA LYS A 186 -23.62 -6.71 8.55
C LYS A 186 -24.00 -8.18 8.52
N ALA A 187 -24.64 -8.67 9.58
CA ALA A 187 -25.12 -10.04 9.71
C ALA A 187 -26.26 -10.32 8.71
N ASP A 188 -26.23 -11.51 8.12
CA ASP A 188 -27.32 -12.01 7.27
C ASP A 188 -28.48 -12.41 8.20
N LYS A 189 -29.65 -11.81 8.00
CA LYS A 189 -30.88 -12.10 8.74
C LYS A 189 -31.49 -13.43 8.30
#